data_AF-A0A2S9G187-F1
#
_entry.id   AF-A0A2S9G187-F1
#
_cell.length_a   1.000
_cell.length_b   1.000
_cell.length_c   1.000
_cell.angle_alpha   90.00
_cell.angle_beta   90.00
_cell.angle_gamma   90.00
#
_symmetry.space_group_name_H-M   'P 1'
#
loop_
_entity.id
_entity.type
_entity.pdbx_description
1 polymer ?
#
loop_
_entity_poly.entity_id
_entity_poly.type
_entity_poly.pdbx_seq_one_letter_code
_entity_poly.pdbx_strand_id
1 'polypeptide(L)'
;RYLRWVSDNVGMTVINAEVQRISVDGHRWALVTPGRTVHADGVMITGPGQAQRSILPHDPRVLSIAQFWERAARQDLIAAERVAV
;
A
#
# COMPACT_ATOMS: atom_id res chain seq x y z
N ARG A 1 -7.08 4.43 14.45
CA ARG A 1 -7.19 3.96 15.85
C ARG A 1 -8.19 2.81 15.99
N TYR A 2 -9.39 2.91 15.41
CA TYR A 2 -10.41 1.86 15.45
C TYR A 2 -9.97 0.48 14.93
N LEU A 3 -9.43 0.39 13.69
CA LEU A 3 -9.10 -0.92 13.11
C LEU A 3 -8.01 -1.69 13.86
N ARG A 4 -7.07 -0.98 14.49
CA ARG A 4 -6.06 -1.60 15.36
C ARG A 4 -6.70 -2.20 16.62
N TRP A 5 -7.64 -1.47 17.23
CA TRP A 5 -8.39 -2.01 18.36
C TRP A 5 -9.18 -3.27 17.96
N VAL A 6 -9.79 -3.29 16.77
CA VAL A 6 -10.50 -4.49 16.27
C VAL A 6 -9.56 -5.67 16.12
N SER A 7 -8.38 -5.50 15.49
CA SER A 7 -7.42 -6.60 15.31
C SER A 7 -6.96 -7.18 16.64
N ASP A 8 -6.75 -6.33 17.64
CA ASP A 8 -6.34 -6.75 18.98
C ASP A 8 -7.48 -7.49 19.69
N ASN A 9 -8.70 -6.95 19.63
CA ASN A 9 -9.86 -7.51 20.32
C ASN A 9 -10.28 -8.89 19.80
N VAL A 10 -10.07 -9.19 18.51
CA VAL A 10 -10.38 -10.51 17.93
C VAL A 10 -9.20 -11.47 17.96
N GLY A 11 -8.06 -11.08 18.53
CA GLY A 11 -6.85 -11.91 18.57
C GLY A 11 -6.30 -12.22 17.16
N MET A 12 -6.38 -11.27 16.23
CA MET A 12 -5.94 -11.48 14.85
C MET A 12 -4.42 -11.66 14.77
N THR A 13 -3.95 -12.71 14.09
CA THR A 13 -2.53 -12.87 13.78
C THR A 13 -2.11 -11.88 12.70
N VAL A 14 -1.46 -10.79 13.10
CA VAL A 14 -0.95 -9.76 12.18
C VAL A 14 0.53 -9.99 11.88
N ILE A 15 0.86 -10.02 10.59
CA ILE A 15 2.24 -10.12 10.09
C ILE A 15 2.61 -8.77 9.50
N ASN A 16 3.44 -7.99 10.19
CA ASN A 16 3.94 -6.71 9.68
C ASN A 16 5.07 -6.94 8.65
N ALA A 17 4.70 -7.15 7.39
CA ALA A 17 5.65 -7.32 6.30
C ALA A 17 5.02 -6.92 4.95
N GLU A 18 5.87 -6.58 3.99
CA GLU A 18 5.47 -6.41 2.59
C GLU A 18 5.54 -7.77 1.87
N VAL A 19 4.45 -8.14 1.20
CA VAL A 19 4.44 -9.30 0.30
C VAL A 19 5.09 -8.88 -1.01
N GLN A 20 6.20 -9.51 -1.35
CA GLN A 20 6.98 -9.21 -2.57
C GLN A 20 6.61 -10.13 -3.74
N ARG A 21 6.11 -11.34 -3.43
CA ARG A 21 5.70 -12.31 -4.43
C ARG A 21 4.58 -13.20 -3.89
N ILE A 22 3.67 -13.56 -4.76
CA ILE A 22 2.66 -14.59 -4.52
C ILE A 22 2.88 -15.67 -5.59
N SER A 23 3.01 -16.92 -5.17
CA SER A 23 3.18 -18.07 -6.05
C SER A 23 2.37 -19.27 -5.54
N VAL A 24 2.29 -20.31 -6.35
CA VAL A 24 1.76 -21.61 -5.93
C VAL A 24 2.92 -22.50 -5.51
N ASP A 25 2.74 -23.25 -4.42
CA ASP A 25 3.64 -24.30 -3.94
C ASP A 25 2.82 -25.56 -3.65
N GLY A 26 2.91 -26.54 -4.55
CA GLY A 26 2.04 -27.71 -4.57
C GLY A 26 0.56 -27.32 -4.71
N HIS A 27 -0.25 -27.63 -3.70
CA HIS A 27 -1.68 -27.32 -3.66
C HIS A 27 -2.02 -26.04 -2.87
N ARG A 28 -1.01 -25.29 -2.42
CA ARG A 28 -1.19 -24.13 -1.54
C ARG A 28 -0.59 -22.88 -2.18
N TRP A 29 -1.02 -21.73 -1.68
CA TRP A 29 -0.38 -20.45 -1.96
C TRP A 29 0.86 -20.28 -1.10
N ALA A 30 1.87 -19.61 -1.65
CA ALA A 30 3.07 -19.18 -0.97
C ALA A 30 3.20 -17.65 -1.12
N LEU A 31 3.08 -16.93 0.00
CA LEU A 31 3.26 -15.48 0.08
C LEU A 31 4.68 -15.21 0.59
N VAL A 32 5.54 -14.71 -0.29
CA VAL A 32 6.95 -14.44 0.01
C VAL A 32 7.10 -13.00 0.51
N THR A 33 7.72 -12.88 1.67
CA THR A 33 8.15 -11.63 2.29
C THR A 33 9.67 -11.66 2.48
N PRO A 34 10.34 -10.52 2.77
CA PRO A 34 11.80 -10.51 2.97
C PRO A 34 12.31 -11.51 4.03
N GLY A 35 11.53 -11.75 5.08
CA GLY A 35 11.96 -12.56 6.22
C GLY A 35 11.39 -13.98 6.28
N ARG A 36 10.34 -14.29 5.49
CA ARG A 36 9.69 -15.61 5.48
C ARG A 36 8.73 -15.81 4.32
N THR A 37 8.36 -17.07 4.10
CA THR A 37 7.21 -17.48 3.29
C THR A 37 6.06 -17.90 4.18
N VAL A 38 4.85 -17.43 3.86
CA VAL A 38 3.60 -17.85 4.51
C VAL A 38 2.84 -18.75 3.55
N HIS A 39 2.48 -19.95 3.98
CA HIS A 39 1.66 -20.87 3.19
C HIS A 39 0.20 -20.83 3.61
N ALA A 40 -0.72 -20.78 2.64
CA ALA A 40 -2.16 -20.71 2.89
C ALA A 40 -2.96 -21.44 1.81
N ASP A 41 -4.15 -21.94 2.15
CA ASP A 41 -5.02 -22.65 1.22
C ASP A 41 -5.86 -21.68 0.35
N GLY A 42 -6.05 -20.45 0.83
CA GLY A 42 -6.70 -19.37 0.09
C GLY A 42 -6.07 -18.01 0.40
N VAL A 43 -6.20 -17.07 -0.52
CA VAL A 43 -5.65 -15.71 -0.41
C VAL A 43 -6.71 -14.70 -0.82
N MET A 44 -6.92 -13.69 0.03
CA MET A 44 -7.69 -12.49 -0.29
C MET A 44 -6.73 -11.30 -0.37
N ILE A 45 -6.72 -10.60 -1.51
CA ILE A 45 -5.91 -9.41 -1.73
C ILE A 45 -6.79 -8.18 -1.50
N THR A 46 -6.32 -7.26 -0.66
CA THR A 46 -7.05 -6.05 -0.29
C THR A 46 -6.18 -4.81 -0.43
N GLY A 47 -6.81 -3.65 -0.64
CA GLY A 47 -6.16 -2.34 -0.68
C GLY A 47 -6.10 -1.73 -2.09
N PRO A 48 -6.02 -0.40 -2.19
CA PRO A 48 -6.09 0.31 -3.48
C PRO A 48 -4.76 0.37 -4.24
N GLY A 49 -3.70 -0.29 -3.76
CA GLY A 49 -2.35 -0.21 -4.30
C GLY A 49 -1.47 0.85 -3.61
N GLN A 50 -0.33 1.20 -4.23
CA GLN A 50 0.67 2.09 -3.65
C GLN A 50 0.29 3.57 -3.80
N ALA A 51 0.27 4.30 -2.69
CA ALA A 51 -0.08 5.73 -2.66
C ALA A 51 0.93 6.63 -3.40
N GLN A 52 2.15 6.14 -3.62
CA GLN A 52 3.23 6.82 -4.35
C GLN A 52 3.12 6.63 -5.85
N ARG A 53 2.25 5.73 -6.33
CA ARG A 53 2.08 5.50 -7.76
C ARG A 53 1.34 6.69 -8.37
N SER A 54 1.89 7.22 -9.44
CA SER A 54 1.30 8.25 -10.30
C SER A 54 1.17 7.67 -11.71
N ILE A 55 0.19 8.15 -12.48
CA ILE A 55 0.02 7.74 -13.89
C ILE A 55 1.16 8.26 -14.78
N LEU A 56 1.78 9.37 -14.39
CA LEU A 56 2.95 9.97 -15.06
C LEU A 56 4.02 10.32 -14.00
N PRO A 57 4.77 9.32 -13.49
CA PRO A 57 5.64 9.49 -12.32
C PRO A 57 6.83 10.44 -12.53
N HIS A 58 7.16 10.78 -13.77
CA HIS A 58 8.24 11.70 -14.12
C HIS A 58 7.75 13.08 -14.58
N ASP A 59 6.44 13.31 -14.67
CA ASP A 59 5.92 14.65 -14.95
C ASP A 59 5.77 15.41 -13.62
N PRO A 60 6.53 16.50 -13.39
CA PRO A 60 6.50 17.23 -12.13
C PRO A 60 5.14 17.88 -11.82
N ARG A 61 4.22 17.92 -12.80
CA ARG A 61 2.85 18.44 -12.66
C ARG A 61 1.83 17.37 -12.27
N VAL A 62 2.22 16.09 -12.32
CA VAL A 62 1.33 14.96 -12.00
C VAL A 62 1.80 14.30 -10.71
N LEU A 63 1.17 14.70 -9.62
CA LEU A 63 1.51 14.23 -8.29
C LEU A 63 0.74 12.96 -7.95
N SER A 64 1.42 11.99 -7.35
CA SER A 64 0.75 10.93 -6.59
C SER A 64 0.08 11.53 -5.35
N ILE A 65 -0.90 10.83 -4.78
CA ILE A 65 -1.60 11.31 -3.57
C ILE A 65 -0.63 11.51 -2.39
N ALA A 66 0.40 10.68 -2.27
CA ALA A 66 1.43 10.84 -1.24
C ALA A 66 2.24 12.12 -1.44
N GLN A 67 2.66 12.42 -2.67
CA GLN A 67 3.42 13.64 -2.99
C GLN A 67 2.60 14.91 -2.78
N PHE A 68 1.31 14.88 -3.14
CA PHE A 68 0.39 15.99 -2.88
C PHE A 68 0.37 16.35 -1.38
N TRP A 69 0.15 15.36 -0.51
CA TRP A 69 0.09 15.60 0.93
C TRP A 69 1.43 16.02 1.52
N GLU A 70 2.55 15.49 1.03
CA GLU A 70 3.88 15.92 1.47
C GLU A 70 4.13 17.41 1.16
N ARG A 71 3.81 17.86 -0.06
CA ARG A 71 3.98 19.27 -0.45
C ARG A 71 3.05 20.20 0.32
N ALA A 72 1.78 19.82 0.45
CA ALA A 72 0.79 20.57 1.22
C ALA A 72 1.24 20.75 2.68
N ALA A 73 1.80 19.71 3.31
CA ALA A 73 2.31 19.78 4.68
C ALA A 73 3.54 20.70 4.83
N ARG A 74 4.35 20.84 3.78
CA ARG A 74 5.54 21.71 3.76
C ARG A 74 5.25 23.16 3.37
N GLN A 75 3.99 23.52 3.13
CA GLN A 75 3.58 24.82 2.59
C GLN A 75 4.24 25.16 1.23
N ASP A 76 4.61 24.13 0.46
CA ASP A 76 5.12 24.32 -0.90
C ASP A 76 3.92 24.57 -1.83
N LEU A 77 3.78 25.82 -2.29
CA LEU A 77 2.63 26.25 -3.07
C LEU A 77 2.58 25.50 -4.41
N ILE A 78 1.53 24.71 -4.61
CA ILE A 78 1.23 24.10 -5.91
C ILE A 78 0.65 25.20 -6.81
N ALA A 79 1.53 25.99 -7.44
CA ALA A 79 1.14 27.05 -8.35
C ALA A 79 0.82 26.46 -9.74
N ALA A 80 -0.47 26.45 -10.10
CA ALA A 80 -0.94 26.08 -11.42
C ALA A 80 -2.13 26.95 -11.82
N GLU A 81 -2.24 27.29 -13.11
CA GLU A 81 -3.36 28.07 -13.63
C GLU A 81 -4.70 27.30 -13.56
N ARG A 82 -4.64 25.96 -13.67
CA ARG A 82 -5.78 25.04 -13.55
C ARG A 82 -5.35 23.75 -12.87
N VAL A 83 -6.21 23.20 -12.02
CA VAL A 83 -5.98 21.95 -11.27
C VAL A 83 -7.14 20.99 -11.52
N ALA A 84 -6.82 19.70 -11.67
CA ALA A 84 -7.78 18.61 -11.71
C ALA A 84 -7.35 17.51 -10.73
N VAL A 85 -8.31 16.80 -10.14
CA VAL A 85 -8.12 15.71 -9.16
C VAL A 85 -8.82 14.45 -9.67
#